data_AF-A0A963U612-F1
#
_entry.id   AF-A0A963U612-F1
#
_cell.length_a   1.000
_cell.length_b   1.000
_cell.length_c   1.000
_cell.angle_alpha   90.00
_cell.angle_beta   90.00
_cell.angle_gamma   90.00
#
_symmetry.space_group_name_H-M   'P 1'
#
loop_
_entity.id
_entity.type
_entity.pdbx_description
1 polymer ?
#
loop_
_entity_poly.entity_id
_entity_poly.type
_entity_poly.pdbx_seq_one_letter_code
_entity_poly.pdbx_strand_id
1 'polypeptide(L)'
;FVARQWIRHRTANVNEYSARYSILDREFYIPAPEHLAAQSTVNNQGRGELLEGEEAARVLDILREDAMRSYDHYEAMLSQDGQKGLARELARMNLPANVYTQWYWKVDLHNLFHFLRLRADAHAQYEIRVYAERMCRIVRDWVPLAYGAFEDYRLGGATLSGKAIEVLKRRLAGEVVTQETSGMSKGEWREFEATISG
;
A
#
# COMPACT_ATOMS: atom_id res chain seq x y z
N PHE A 1 5.13 -3.51 -7.76
CA PHE A 1 5.64 -2.69 -6.63
C PHE A 1 4.91 -2.97 -5.32
N VAL A 2 3.59 -3.23 -5.33
CA VAL A 2 2.81 -3.65 -4.15
C VAL A 2 3.43 -4.85 -3.43
N ALA A 3 3.84 -5.86 -4.19
CA ALA A 3 4.54 -7.05 -3.68
C ALA A 3 5.72 -6.72 -2.75
N ARG A 4 6.52 -5.69 -3.08
CA ARG A 4 7.68 -5.29 -2.29
C ARG A 4 7.32 -4.69 -0.92
N GLN A 5 6.13 -4.12 -0.77
CA GLN A 5 5.62 -3.65 0.52
C GLN A 5 5.03 -4.78 1.34
N TRP A 6 4.40 -5.74 0.65
CA TRP A 6 3.77 -6.89 1.27
C TRP A 6 4.81 -7.87 1.85
N ILE A 7 5.89 -8.16 1.13
CA ILE A 7 6.95 -9.09 1.56
C ILE A 7 7.71 -8.64 2.82
N ARG A 8 7.52 -7.38 3.27
CA ARG A 8 8.07 -6.87 4.52
C ARG A 8 7.42 -7.51 5.76
N HIS A 9 6.27 -8.16 5.60
CA HIS A 9 5.57 -8.92 6.63
C HIS A 9 6.17 -10.32 6.77
N ARG A 10 7.30 -10.39 7.50
CA ARG A 10 8.18 -11.57 7.62
C ARG A 10 7.57 -12.77 8.35
N THR A 11 6.40 -12.61 8.97
CA THR A 11 5.69 -13.66 9.72
C THR A 11 4.76 -14.52 8.84
N ALA A 12 4.96 -14.48 7.53
CA ALA A 12 4.21 -15.27 6.56
C ALA A 12 5.15 -16.14 5.71
N ASN A 13 4.60 -17.19 5.10
CA ASN A 13 5.28 -18.02 4.13
C ASN A 13 4.85 -17.59 2.73
N VAL A 14 5.80 -17.33 1.83
CA VAL A 14 5.54 -16.81 0.49
C VAL A 14 6.21 -17.69 -0.55
N ASN A 15 5.51 -17.99 -1.63
CA ASN A 15 6.07 -18.63 -2.82
C ASN A 15 5.64 -17.81 -4.05
N GLU A 16 6.59 -17.05 -4.61
CA GLU A 16 6.36 -16.15 -5.74
C GLU A 16 6.76 -16.80 -7.06
N TYR A 17 5.98 -16.50 -8.11
CA TYR A 17 6.30 -16.87 -9.47
C TYR A 17 7.67 -16.32 -9.89
N SER A 18 8.58 -17.21 -10.27
CA SER A 18 9.95 -16.83 -10.59
C SER A 18 10.13 -16.55 -12.08
N ALA A 19 10.31 -15.28 -12.40
CA ALA A 19 10.70 -14.82 -13.73
C ALA A 19 12.12 -15.28 -14.16
N ARG A 20 12.81 -16.13 -13.37
CA ARG A 20 14.05 -16.83 -13.79
C ARG A 20 13.72 -18.07 -14.60
N TYR A 21 12.66 -18.76 -14.20
CA TYR A 21 12.26 -20.05 -14.76
C TYR A 21 11.13 -19.90 -15.74
N SER A 22 10.35 -18.84 -15.64
CA SER A 22 9.17 -18.64 -16.47
C SER A 22 9.18 -17.30 -17.19
N ILE A 23 8.42 -17.24 -18.29
CA ILE A 23 8.13 -16.00 -19.01
C ILE A 23 6.96 -15.33 -18.27
N LEU A 24 7.10 -14.04 -17.99
CA LEU A 24 6.02 -13.26 -17.36
C LEU A 24 4.96 -12.90 -18.40
N ASP A 25 3.70 -12.88 -17.98
CA ASP A 25 2.60 -12.43 -18.82
C ASP A 25 2.70 -10.91 -19.08
N ARG A 26 2.12 -10.47 -20.21
CA ARG A 26 2.03 -9.06 -20.61
C ARG A 26 0.95 -8.31 -19.80
N GLU A 27 1.09 -8.33 -18.48
CA GLU A 27 0.14 -7.74 -17.54
C GLU A 27 0.78 -6.65 -16.69
N PHE A 28 0.20 -5.45 -16.74
CA PHE A 28 0.73 -4.28 -16.05
C PHE A 28 -0.38 -3.53 -15.32
N TYR A 29 -0.09 -3.05 -14.11
CA TYR A 29 -0.96 -2.12 -13.42
C TYR A 29 -0.85 -0.73 -14.04
N ILE A 30 -1.98 -0.24 -14.54
CA ILE A 30 -2.18 1.15 -14.95
C ILE A 30 -3.24 1.74 -14.01
N PRO A 31 -2.95 2.85 -13.29
CA PRO A 31 -3.92 3.42 -12.37
C PRO A 31 -5.14 3.96 -13.12
N ALA A 32 -6.31 3.87 -12.49
CA ALA A 32 -7.48 4.57 -12.96
C ALA A 32 -7.31 6.10 -12.80
N PRO A 33 -7.95 6.95 -13.62
CA PRO A 33 -7.81 8.40 -13.55
C PRO A 33 -8.04 8.99 -12.15
N GLU A 34 -9.02 8.47 -11.41
CA GLU A 34 -9.34 8.86 -10.02
C GLU A 34 -8.23 8.54 -9.00
N HIS A 35 -7.20 7.82 -9.42
CA HIS A 35 -6.04 7.46 -8.61
C HIS A 35 -4.77 8.15 -9.08
N LEU A 36 -4.85 8.91 -10.17
CA LEU A 36 -3.76 9.67 -10.73
C LEU A 36 -3.72 11.05 -10.10
N ALA A 37 -2.85 11.23 -9.11
CA ALA A 37 -2.73 12.48 -8.37
C ALA A 37 -1.27 12.91 -8.24
N ALA A 38 -1.08 14.22 -8.09
CA ALA A 38 0.19 14.84 -7.74
C ALA A 38 0.69 14.35 -6.37
N GLN A 39 1.97 14.60 -6.10
CA GLN A 39 2.53 14.35 -4.77
C GLN A 39 1.94 15.35 -3.76
N SER A 40 1.50 14.86 -2.59
CA SER A 40 1.04 15.77 -1.53
C SER A 40 2.19 16.62 -0.99
N THR A 41 1.93 17.92 -0.78
CA THR A 41 2.88 18.90 -0.22
C THR A 41 2.99 18.81 1.31
N VAL A 42 2.03 18.15 1.96
CA VAL A 42 1.96 18.00 3.42
C VAL A 42 2.38 16.59 3.84
N ASN A 43 2.07 15.58 3.02
CA ASN A 43 2.44 14.19 3.26
C ASN A 43 3.27 13.64 2.11
N ASN A 44 4.59 13.55 2.29
CA ASN A 44 5.51 13.02 1.28
C ASN A 44 5.26 11.55 0.88
N GLN A 45 4.39 10.83 1.59
CA GLN A 45 3.96 9.46 1.25
C GLN A 45 2.53 9.41 0.67
N GLY A 46 1.83 10.55 0.63
CA GLY A 46 0.44 10.66 0.21
C GLY A 46 0.25 11.32 -1.15
N ARG A 47 -0.98 11.21 -1.67
CA ARG A 47 -1.42 11.86 -2.91
C ARG A 47 -2.05 13.22 -2.60
N GLY A 48 -1.82 14.18 -3.49
CA GLY A 48 -2.39 15.53 -3.49
C GLY A 48 -3.54 15.63 -4.49
N GLU A 49 -3.57 16.72 -5.25
CA GLU A 49 -4.62 17.00 -6.24
C GLU A 49 -4.60 16.01 -7.41
N LEU A 50 -5.77 15.68 -7.93
CA LEU A 50 -5.91 14.81 -9.11
C LEU A 50 -5.30 15.50 -10.34
N LEU A 51 -4.65 14.71 -11.18
CA LEU A 51 -4.32 15.15 -12.53
C LEU A 51 -5.59 15.06 -13.37
N GLU A 52 -5.83 16.06 -14.20
CA GLU A 52 -7.04 16.15 -15.03
C GLU A 52 -6.71 16.45 -16.50
N GLY A 53 -7.69 16.22 -17.37
CA GLY A 53 -7.63 16.59 -18.78
C GLY A 53 -6.45 16.00 -19.54
N GLU A 54 -5.80 16.84 -20.35
CA GLU A 54 -4.69 16.42 -21.22
C GLU A 54 -3.48 15.91 -20.42
N GLU A 55 -3.22 16.45 -19.23
CA GLU A 55 -2.07 16.02 -18.43
C GLU A 55 -2.27 14.60 -17.88
N ALA A 56 -3.49 14.28 -17.41
CA ALA A 56 -3.83 12.93 -16.99
C ALA A 56 -3.72 11.93 -18.16
N ALA A 57 -4.25 12.30 -19.32
CA ALA A 57 -4.16 11.47 -20.53
C ALA A 57 -2.71 11.22 -20.92
N ARG A 58 -1.90 12.27 -20.98
CA ARG A 58 -0.46 12.21 -21.30
C ARG A 58 0.30 11.27 -20.37
N VAL A 59 0.04 11.34 -19.06
CA VAL A 59 0.72 10.48 -18.08
C VAL A 59 0.28 9.01 -18.22
N LEU A 60 -1.02 8.75 -18.44
CA LEU A 60 -1.51 7.39 -18.68
C LEU A 60 -0.93 6.78 -19.95
N ASP A 61 -0.80 7.58 -21.01
CA ASP A 61 -0.21 7.13 -22.26
C ASP A 61 1.27 6.80 -22.11
N ILE A 62 2.05 7.63 -21.40
CA ILE A 62 3.44 7.32 -21.04
C ILE A 62 3.53 5.97 -20.30
N LEU A 63 2.69 5.76 -19.27
CA LEU A 63 2.71 4.53 -18.49
C LEU A 63 2.39 3.29 -19.34
N ARG A 64 1.45 3.41 -20.28
CA ARG A 64 1.07 2.33 -21.20
C ARG A 64 2.16 2.06 -22.23
N GLU A 65 2.66 3.11 -22.87
CA GLU A 65 3.71 3.02 -23.89
C GLU A 65 4.99 2.43 -23.30
N ASP A 66 5.41 2.89 -22.12
CA ASP A 66 6.60 2.38 -21.44
C ASP A 66 6.44 0.90 -21.08
N ALA A 67 5.29 0.50 -20.54
CA ALA A 67 5.00 -0.90 -20.20
C ALA A 67 5.04 -1.79 -21.44
N MET A 68 4.37 -1.38 -22.52
CA MET A 68 4.32 -2.13 -23.78
C MET A 68 5.69 -2.22 -24.44
N ARG A 69 6.40 -1.10 -24.55
CA ARG A 69 7.75 -1.05 -25.13
C ARG A 69 8.74 -1.89 -24.34
N SER A 70 8.71 -1.82 -23.01
CA SER A 70 9.55 -2.68 -22.16
C SER A 70 9.25 -4.16 -22.38
N TYR A 71 7.98 -4.54 -22.52
CA TYR A 71 7.63 -5.92 -22.78
C TYR A 71 8.05 -6.39 -24.19
N ASP A 72 7.88 -5.56 -25.21
CA ASP A 72 8.35 -5.88 -26.58
C ASP A 72 9.87 -6.10 -26.60
N HIS A 73 10.63 -5.25 -25.91
CA HIS A 73 12.06 -5.43 -25.71
C HIS A 73 12.39 -6.71 -24.92
N TYR A 74 11.60 -7.04 -23.90
CA TYR A 74 11.76 -8.26 -23.11
C TYR A 74 11.59 -9.50 -24.00
N GLU A 75 10.53 -9.56 -24.82
CA GLU A 75 10.30 -10.66 -25.76
C GLU A 75 11.39 -10.74 -26.83
N ALA A 76 11.83 -9.61 -27.37
CA ALA A 76 12.94 -9.58 -28.34
C ALA A 76 14.24 -10.15 -27.75
N MET A 77 14.49 -9.96 -26.44
CA MET A 77 15.66 -10.51 -25.76
C MET A 77 15.56 -12.03 -25.50
N LEU A 78 14.36 -12.63 -25.48
CA LEU A 78 14.13 -14.02 -25.00
C LEU A 78 14.45 -15.14 -26.00
N SER A 79 15.20 -14.84 -27.07
CA SER A 79 15.45 -15.68 -28.26
C SER A 79 14.31 -15.55 -29.27
N GLN A 80 14.64 -14.95 -30.42
CA GLN A 80 13.81 -14.95 -31.62
C GLN A 80 14.56 -15.64 -32.76
N ASP A 81 13.83 -16.14 -33.74
CA ASP A 81 14.31 -16.99 -34.83
C ASP A 81 15.72 -16.62 -35.33
N GLY A 82 16.66 -17.57 -35.18
CA GLY A 82 18.03 -17.44 -35.68
C GLY A 82 19.02 -16.69 -34.78
N GLN A 83 18.62 -16.21 -33.59
CA GLN A 83 19.51 -15.50 -32.65
C GLN A 83 19.57 -16.18 -31.28
N LYS A 84 20.73 -16.12 -30.63
CA LYS A 84 20.87 -16.59 -29.24
C LYS A 84 20.17 -15.61 -28.31
N GLY A 85 19.12 -16.05 -27.63
CA GLY A 85 18.44 -15.26 -26.59
C GLY A 85 19.29 -15.01 -25.35
N LEU A 86 19.02 -13.88 -24.70
CA LEU A 86 19.52 -13.55 -23.38
C LEU A 86 18.86 -14.47 -22.33
N ALA A 87 19.59 -14.82 -21.28
CA ALA A 87 19.01 -15.57 -20.17
C ALA A 87 17.80 -14.83 -19.59
N ARG A 88 16.70 -15.56 -19.30
CA ARG A 88 15.45 -15.00 -18.75
C ARG A 88 15.68 -14.08 -17.56
N GLU A 89 16.66 -14.43 -16.73
CA GLU A 89 17.00 -13.65 -15.54
C GLU A 89 17.61 -12.29 -15.78
N LEU A 90 18.25 -12.12 -16.93
CA LEU A 90 18.79 -10.86 -17.37
C LEU A 90 17.76 -10.10 -18.21
N ALA A 91 17.00 -10.80 -19.07
CA ALA A 91 15.98 -10.17 -19.92
C ALA A 91 14.92 -9.40 -19.10
N ARG A 92 14.44 -9.97 -18.00
CA ARG A 92 13.40 -9.35 -17.17
C ARG A 92 13.81 -8.03 -16.49
N MET A 93 15.09 -7.66 -16.50
CA MET A 93 15.58 -6.47 -15.81
C MET A 93 15.01 -5.17 -16.40
N ASN A 94 14.53 -5.19 -17.65
CA ASN A 94 13.93 -4.03 -18.29
C ASN A 94 12.44 -3.82 -17.93
N LEU A 95 11.81 -4.79 -17.24
CA LEU A 95 10.38 -4.75 -16.97
C LEU A 95 10.12 -3.73 -15.85
N PRO A 96 9.16 -2.81 -16.04
CA PRO A 96 8.85 -1.79 -15.05
C PRO A 96 8.23 -2.39 -13.79
N ALA A 97 8.32 -1.66 -12.69
CA ALA A 97 7.86 -2.13 -11.39
C ALA A 97 6.34 -2.34 -11.28
N ASN A 98 5.55 -1.89 -12.26
CA ASN A 98 4.10 -2.09 -12.34
C ASN A 98 3.70 -3.39 -13.06
N VAL A 99 4.66 -4.22 -13.51
CA VAL A 99 4.36 -5.58 -13.97
C VAL A 99 3.69 -6.40 -12.86
N TYR A 100 2.67 -7.18 -13.22
CA TYR A 100 2.03 -8.08 -12.29
C TYR A 100 2.93 -9.26 -11.93
N THR A 101 2.72 -9.77 -10.72
CA THR A 101 3.33 -11.00 -10.21
C THR A 101 2.26 -11.76 -9.46
N GLN A 102 2.49 -13.03 -9.24
CA GLN A 102 1.57 -13.92 -8.55
C GLN A 102 2.35 -14.69 -7.48
N TRP A 103 1.71 -14.92 -6.35
CA TRP A 103 2.28 -15.77 -5.30
C TRP A 103 1.22 -16.50 -4.51
N TYR A 104 1.67 -17.55 -3.83
CA TYR A 104 0.96 -18.09 -2.69
C TYR A 104 1.47 -17.40 -1.42
N TRP A 105 0.54 -16.89 -0.63
CA TRP A 105 0.83 -16.22 0.64
C TRP A 105 0.06 -16.93 1.76
N LYS A 106 0.78 -17.55 2.70
CA LYS A 106 0.22 -18.28 3.84
C LYS A 106 0.63 -17.59 5.14
N VAL A 107 -0.36 -17.20 5.93
CA VAL A 107 -0.17 -16.52 7.22
C VAL A 107 -1.21 -17.03 8.21
N ASP A 108 -0.90 -17.03 9.51
CA ASP A 108 -1.89 -17.28 10.56
C ASP A 108 -2.79 -16.04 10.78
N LEU A 109 -3.92 -16.24 11.48
CA LEU A 109 -4.91 -15.18 11.66
C LEU A 109 -4.38 -13.98 12.47
N HIS A 110 -3.50 -14.21 13.46
CA HIS A 110 -2.96 -13.12 14.28
C HIS A 110 -2.08 -12.19 13.44
N ASN A 111 -1.15 -12.76 12.68
CA ASN A 111 -0.29 -12.01 11.78
C ASN A 111 -1.06 -11.41 10.59
N LEU A 112 -2.13 -12.06 10.14
CA LEU A 112 -3.05 -11.48 9.15
C LEU A 112 -3.73 -10.21 9.68
N PHE A 113 -4.26 -10.23 10.90
CA PHE A 113 -4.84 -9.03 11.51
C PHE A 113 -3.81 -7.90 11.67
N HIS A 114 -2.57 -8.24 12.02
CA HIS A 114 -1.49 -7.25 12.03
C HIS A 114 -1.24 -6.64 10.64
N PHE A 115 -1.19 -7.47 9.60
CA PHE A 115 -1.08 -7.03 8.21
C PHE A 115 -2.24 -6.11 7.81
N LEU A 116 -3.49 -6.53 8.06
CA LEU A 116 -4.69 -5.78 7.72
C LEU A 116 -4.73 -4.44 8.43
N ARG A 117 -4.36 -4.39 9.72
CA ARG A 117 -4.28 -3.12 10.46
C ARG A 117 -3.32 -2.13 9.80
N LEU A 118 -2.16 -2.59 9.32
CA LEU A 118 -1.15 -1.71 8.71
C LEU A 118 -1.45 -1.37 7.25
N ARG A 119 -2.21 -2.20 6.54
CA ARG A 119 -2.41 -2.07 5.08
C ARG A 119 -3.81 -1.61 4.69
N ALA A 120 -4.82 -1.81 5.53
CA ALA A 120 -6.15 -1.22 5.36
C ALA A 120 -6.23 0.24 5.87
N ASP A 121 -5.13 0.76 6.42
CA ASP A 121 -5.04 2.13 6.93
C ASP A 121 -5.10 3.18 5.81
N ALA A 122 -5.73 4.33 6.07
CA ALA A 122 -5.86 5.42 5.10
C ALA A 122 -4.51 6.01 4.64
N HIS A 123 -3.48 5.93 5.48
CA HIS A 123 -2.11 6.37 5.16
C HIS A 123 -1.32 5.34 4.36
N ALA A 124 -1.79 4.09 4.27
CA ALA A 124 -1.18 3.11 3.40
C ALA A 124 -1.40 3.51 1.93
N GLN A 125 -0.43 3.17 1.08
CA GLN A 125 -0.55 3.39 -0.36
C GLN A 125 -1.84 2.73 -0.88
N TYR A 126 -2.60 3.46 -1.69
CA TYR A 126 -3.90 3.02 -2.21
C TYR A 126 -3.86 1.60 -2.77
N GLU A 127 -2.86 1.27 -3.60
CA GLU A 127 -2.82 -0.02 -4.26
C GLU A 127 -2.72 -1.20 -3.30
N ILE A 128 -1.93 -1.12 -2.22
CA ILE A 128 -1.90 -2.21 -1.22
C ILE A 128 -3.17 -2.21 -0.35
N ARG A 129 -3.78 -1.04 -0.16
CA ARG A 129 -5.01 -0.88 0.60
C ARG A 129 -6.18 -1.62 -0.05
N VAL A 130 -6.34 -1.53 -1.36
CA VAL A 130 -7.40 -2.26 -2.09
C VAL A 130 -7.30 -3.78 -1.87
N TYR A 131 -6.08 -4.34 -1.87
CA TYR A 131 -5.88 -5.76 -1.53
C TYR A 131 -6.26 -6.05 -0.08
N ALA A 132 -5.84 -5.20 0.87
CA ALA A 132 -6.15 -5.37 2.29
C ALA A 132 -7.66 -5.27 2.55
N GLU A 133 -8.36 -4.30 1.97
CA GLU A 133 -9.81 -4.14 2.06
C GLU A 133 -10.55 -5.37 1.51
N ARG A 134 -10.11 -5.92 0.37
CA ARG A 134 -10.69 -7.16 -0.16
C ARG A 134 -10.46 -8.34 0.79
N MET A 135 -9.28 -8.44 1.39
CA MET A 135 -8.98 -9.45 2.41
C MET A 135 -9.82 -9.28 3.67
N CYS A 136 -10.04 -8.05 4.15
CA CYS A 136 -10.94 -7.78 5.28
C CYS A 136 -12.34 -8.35 5.03
N ARG A 137 -12.90 -8.16 3.83
CA ARG A 137 -14.22 -8.74 3.47
C ARG A 137 -14.21 -10.27 3.57
N ILE A 138 -13.19 -10.92 3.00
CA ILE A 138 -13.06 -12.39 3.04
C ILE A 138 -12.92 -12.89 4.48
N VAL A 139 -12.11 -12.23 5.31
CA VAL A 139 -11.87 -12.62 6.70
C VAL A 139 -13.11 -12.39 7.56
N ARG A 140 -13.84 -11.30 7.32
CA ARG A 140 -15.14 -11.02 7.97
C ARG A 140 -16.13 -12.14 7.72
N ASP A 141 -16.20 -12.62 6.48
CA ASP A 141 -17.10 -13.73 6.11
C ASP A 141 -16.62 -15.07 6.70
N TRP A 142 -15.31 -15.30 6.76
CA TRP A 142 -14.73 -16.59 7.19
C TRP A 142 -14.67 -16.77 8.72
N VAL A 143 -14.30 -15.73 9.47
CA VAL A 143 -14.12 -15.75 10.93
C VAL A 143 -14.78 -14.53 11.60
N PRO A 144 -16.11 -14.41 11.53
CA PRO A 144 -16.84 -13.18 11.88
C PRO A 144 -16.64 -12.72 13.32
N LEU A 145 -16.59 -13.64 14.29
CA LEU A 145 -16.40 -13.27 15.70
C LEU A 145 -15.01 -12.69 15.98
N ALA A 146 -13.97 -13.29 15.40
CA ALA A 146 -12.60 -12.80 15.53
C ALA A 146 -12.41 -11.49 14.76
N TYR A 147 -13.02 -11.37 13.58
CA TYR A 147 -12.98 -10.14 12.80
C TYR A 147 -13.73 -8.99 13.50
N GLY A 148 -14.90 -9.24 14.11
CA GLY A 148 -15.62 -8.22 14.89
C GLY A 148 -14.78 -7.66 16.03
N ALA A 149 -14.13 -8.53 16.83
CA ALA A 149 -13.20 -8.07 17.86
C ALA A 149 -11.98 -7.33 17.27
N PHE A 150 -11.47 -7.74 16.11
CA PHE A 150 -10.41 -7.02 15.42
C PHE A 150 -10.85 -5.63 14.95
N GLU A 151 -12.05 -5.51 14.38
CA GLU A 151 -12.63 -4.25 13.91
C GLU A 151 -12.80 -3.27 15.08
N ASP A 152 -13.42 -3.71 16.17
CA ASP A 152 -13.69 -2.88 17.35
C ASP A 152 -12.40 -2.40 18.05
N TYR A 153 -11.47 -3.32 18.31
CA TYR A 153 -10.33 -3.03 19.18
C TYR A 153 -9.04 -2.65 18.44
N ARG A 154 -8.94 -2.93 17.13
CA ARG A 154 -7.70 -2.68 16.36
C ARG A 154 -7.88 -1.75 15.18
N LEU A 155 -8.98 -1.82 14.44
CA LEU A 155 -9.24 -0.90 13.32
C LEU A 155 -9.90 0.39 13.80
N GLY A 156 -10.92 0.30 14.65
CA GLY A 156 -11.61 1.45 15.25
C GLY A 156 -10.95 1.97 16.54
N GLY A 157 -9.95 1.26 17.07
CA GLY A 157 -9.25 1.65 18.29
C GLY A 157 -8.08 2.58 18.03
N ALA A 158 -7.92 3.59 18.89
CA ALA A 158 -6.74 4.46 18.91
C ALA A 158 -5.83 4.17 20.11
N THR A 159 -4.53 4.39 19.94
CA THR A 159 -3.55 4.31 21.04
C THR A 159 -3.13 5.72 21.41
N LEU A 160 -3.40 6.13 22.65
CA LEU A 160 -2.98 7.43 23.18
C LEU A 160 -1.71 7.25 24.01
N SER A 161 -0.75 8.17 23.84
CA SER A 161 0.43 8.26 24.70
C SER A 161 0.04 8.66 26.13
N GLY A 162 0.94 8.47 27.10
CA GLY A 162 0.69 8.89 28.48
C GLY A 162 0.34 10.38 28.58
N LYS A 163 1.07 11.24 27.85
CA LYS A 163 0.79 12.69 27.77
C LYS A 163 -0.56 12.98 27.12
N ALA A 164 -0.93 12.26 26.06
CA ALA A 164 -2.23 12.40 25.42
C ALA A 164 -3.38 12.04 26.37
N ILE A 165 -3.21 10.98 27.17
CA ILE A 165 -4.18 10.61 28.21
C ILE A 165 -4.30 11.71 29.27
N GLU A 166 -3.19 12.31 29.72
CA GLU A 166 -3.21 13.42 30.68
C GLU A 166 -3.95 14.64 30.12
N VAL A 167 -3.66 15.02 28.87
CA VAL A 167 -4.36 16.13 28.21
C VAL A 167 -5.85 15.83 28.07
N LEU A 168 -6.22 14.62 27.68
CA LEU A 168 -7.62 14.21 27.57
C LEU A 168 -8.35 14.32 28.91
N LYS A 169 -7.73 13.86 30.01
CA LYS A 169 -8.29 13.99 31.36
C LYS A 169 -8.50 15.46 31.75
N ARG A 170 -7.52 16.33 31.48
CA ARG A 170 -7.62 17.78 31.77
C ARG A 170 -8.73 18.44 30.96
N ARG A 171 -8.84 18.13 29.66
CA ARG A 171 -9.94 18.61 28.81
C ARG A 171 -11.30 18.15 29.30
N LEU A 172 -11.44 16.88 29.69
CA LEU A 172 -12.68 16.34 30.26
C LEU A 172 -13.05 16.99 31.61
N ALA A 173 -12.07 17.50 32.35
CA ALA A 173 -12.28 18.31 33.56
C ALA A 173 -12.64 19.79 33.26
N GLY A 174 -12.74 20.18 31.98
CA GLY A 174 -13.08 21.54 31.55
C GLY A 174 -11.89 22.48 31.40
N GLU A 175 -10.65 21.99 31.51
CA GLU A 175 -9.46 22.82 31.29
C GLU A 175 -9.22 23.08 29.80
N VAL A 176 -8.86 24.32 29.47
CA VAL A 176 -8.34 24.66 28.13
C VAL A 176 -6.87 24.28 28.07
N VAL A 177 -6.55 23.22 27.32
CA VAL A 177 -5.18 22.77 27.08
C VAL A 177 -4.78 23.07 25.63
N THR A 178 -3.66 23.77 25.47
CA THR A 178 -3.04 24.12 24.19
C THR A 178 -1.79 23.27 23.93
N GLN A 179 -1.24 23.33 22.71
CA GLN A 179 -0.01 22.60 22.37
C GLN A 179 1.13 22.96 23.31
N GLU A 180 1.29 24.23 23.66
CA GLU A 180 2.36 24.74 24.52
C GLU A 180 2.23 24.25 25.96
N THR A 181 1.00 24.04 26.43
CA THR A 181 0.67 23.64 27.81
C THR A 181 0.44 22.13 27.97
N SER A 182 0.58 21.38 26.88
CA SER A 182 0.36 19.93 26.82
C SER A 182 1.58 19.09 27.19
N GLY A 183 2.79 19.66 27.09
CA GLY A 183 4.05 18.92 27.17
C GLY A 183 4.31 17.98 25.98
N MET A 184 3.46 18.00 24.96
CA MET A 184 3.65 17.28 23.69
C MET A 184 4.44 18.13 22.69
N SER A 185 5.28 17.48 21.88
CA SER A 185 5.87 18.10 20.70
C SER A 185 4.79 18.48 19.68
N LYS A 186 5.13 19.34 18.72
CA LYS A 186 4.21 19.72 17.63
C LYS A 186 3.72 18.52 16.80
N GLY A 187 4.48 17.43 16.73
CA GLY A 187 4.10 16.21 16.02
C GLY A 187 3.07 15.41 16.83
N GLU A 188 3.42 15.07 18.08
CA GLU A 188 2.55 14.36 19.02
C GLU A 188 1.20 15.08 19.22
N TRP A 189 1.21 16.41 19.30
CA TRP A 189 -0.01 17.21 19.42
C TRP A 189 -0.92 17.08 18.19
N ARG A 190 -0.35 17.12 16.98
CA ARG A 190 -1.11 16.95 15.74
C ARG A 190 -1.72 15.55 15.64
N GLU A 191 -0.96 14.52 16.00
CA GLU A 191 -1.46 13.13 16.04
C GLU A 191 -2.59 12.97 17.08
N PHE A 192 -2.42 13.57 18.27
CA PHE A 192 -3.44 13.56 19.31
C PHE A 192 -4.75 14.22 18.84
N GLU A 193 -4.69 15.46 18.33
CA GLU A 193 -5.88 16.18 17.85
C GLU A 193 -6.58 15.44 16.70
N ALA A 194 -5.80 14.87 15.76
CA ALA A 194 -6.34 14.06 14.68
C ALA A 194 -7.04 12.79 15.19
N THR A 195 -6.57 12.23 16.31
CA THR A 195 -7.15 11.02 16.92
C THR A 195 -8.49 11.30 17.62
N ILE A 196 -8.64 12.45 18.27
CA ILE A 196 -9.83 12.76 19.10
C ILE A 196 -10.87 13.62 18.40
N SER A 197 -10.51 14.29 17.30
CA SER A 197 -11.41 15.14 16.51
C SER A 197 -11.97 14.43 15.27
N GLY A 198 -11.61 13.16 15.08
CA GLY A 198 -12.03 12.30 13.99
C GLY A 198 -13.38 11.64 14.22
#